data_AF-A0A967HJB2-F1
#
_entry.id   AF-A0A967HJB2-F1
#
_cell.length_a   1.000
_cell.length_b   1.000
_cell.length_c   1.000
_cell.angle_alpha   90.00
_cell.angle_beta   90.00
_cell.angle_gamma   90.00
#
_symmetry.space_group_name_H-M   'P 1'
#
loop_
_entity.id
_entity.type
_entity.pdbx_description
1 polymer ?
#
loop_
_entity_poly.entity_id
_entity_poly.type
_entity_poly.pdbx_seq_one_letter_code
_entity_poly.pdbx_strand_id
1 'polypeptide(L)'
;MADGVGSTAGGGEAARLAVRDLLAAVSRFFHEADHAEGEDPEIFSRLLTDAALACHESLLEKAEEEGGKRRFATTLTLFLGLWPHAYLLQVGDSRCYIFQDGELTQISRDQTIAQELVDSGALTRTVAEGSRWANVLSSAIGGDEAAPVVTRVVRDWGTVVLLCSDGLTKHVSDDRIADRLASMTDARQVSERLLQDALDGGGTDNISIVVGRTLAP
;
A
#
# COMPACT_ATOMS: atom_id res chain seq x y z
N MET A 1 1.57 5.16 -2.74
CA MET A 1 0.30 5.44 -2.05
C MET A 1 0.57 5.46 -0.56
N ALA A 2 -0.02 6.40 0.18
CA ALA A 2 0.13 6.50 1.62
C ALA A 2 -1.17 7.03 2.20
N ASP A 3 -1.65 6.41 3.27
CA ASP A 3 -2.84 6.82 4.00
C ASP A 3 -2.47 7.31 5.40
N GLY A 4 -2.89 8.51 5.76
CA GLY A 4 -2.49 9.16 6.99
C GLY A 4 -3.25 8.59 8.19
N VAL A 5 -2.52 8.20 9.23
CA VAL A 5 -3.15 7.65 10.44
C VAL A 5 -3.71 8.78 11.30
N GLY A 6 -5.02 8.71 11.56
CA GLY A 6 -5.74 9.60 12.47
C GLY A 6 -6.28 10.86 11.80
N SER A 7 -7.36 11.40 12.37
CA SER A 7 -8.14 12.52 11.81
C SER A 7 -7.50 13.91 11.99
N THR A 8 -6.19 13.98 12.23
CA THR A 8 -5.49 15.25 12.50
C THR A 8 -4.61 15.65 11.32
N ALA A 9 -4.23 16.92 11.25
CA ALA A 9 -3.34 17.43 10.20
C ALA A 9 -2.00 16.66 10.07
N GLY A 10 -1.57 15.96 11.12
CA GLY A 10 -0.35 15.17 11.12
C GLY A 10 -0.37 13.99 10.15
N GLY A 11 -1.51 13.32 9.95
CA GLY A 11 -1.61 12.16 9.06
C GLY A 11 -1.40 12.53 7.58
N GLY A 12 -2.04 13.61 7.11
CA GLY A 12 -1.88 14.08 5.74
C GLY A 12 -0.46 14.58 5.45
N GLU A 13 0.18 15.23 6.43
CA GLU A 13 1.58 15.64 6.31
C GLU A 13 2.53 14.44 6.29
N ALA A 14 2.30 13.45 7.16
CA ALA A 14 3.05 12.20 7.20
C ALA A 14 3.00 11.46 5.84
N ALA A 15 1.79 11.26 5.28
CA ALA A 15 1.60 10.62 3.99
C ALA A 15 2.37 11.34 2.86
N ARG A 16 2.30 12.68 2.84
CA ARG A 16 3.00 13.50 1.84
C ARG A 16 4.52 13.39 1.95
N LEU A 17 5.06 13.46 3.16
CA LEU A 17 6.50 13.35 3.42
C LEU A 17 7.02 11.96 3.06
N ALA A 18 6.34 10.90 3.52
CA ALA A 18 6.72 9.53 3.23
C ALA A 18 6.75 9.23 1.72
N VAL A 19 5.73 9.65 0.97
CA VAL A 19 5.70 9.49 -0.50
C VAL A 19 6.84 10.26 -1.16
N ARG A 20 7.09 11.51 -0.76
CA ARG A 20 8.16 12.34 -1.31
C ARG A 20 9.53 11.70 -1.08
N ASP A 21 9.80 11.28 0.14
CA ASP A 21 11.12 10.79 0.55
C ASP A 21 11.42 9.42 -0.05
N LEU A 22 10.42 8.53 -0.11
CA LEU A 22 10.53 7.26 -0.82
C LEU A 22 10.82 7.47 -2.31
N LEU A 23 10.09 8.36 -2.99
CA LEU A 23 10.32 8.65 -4.40
C LEU A 23 11.72 9.24 -4.66
N ALA A 24 12.21 10.09 -3.76
CA ALA A 24 13.56 10.64 -3.84
C ALA A 24 14.63 9.56 -3.66
N ALA A 25 14.44 8.63 -2.72
CA ALA A 25 15.35 7.50 -2.51
C ALA A 25 15.41 6.58 -3.74
N VAL A 26 14.25 6.20 -4.28
CA VAL A 26 14.15 5.37 -5.49
C VAL A 26 14.77 6.07 -6.70
N SER A 27 14.53 7.37 -6.87
CA SER A 27 15.09 8.14 -7.99
C SER A 27 16.61 8.26 -7.92
N ARG A 28 17.17 8.48 -6.72
CA ARG A 28 18.63 8.49 -6.52
C ARG A 28 19.25 7.15 -6.86
N PHE A 29 18.63 6.05 -6.44
CA PHE A 29 19.13 4.72 -6.77
C PHE A 29 19.25 4.51 -8.28
N PHE A 30 18.21 4.82 -9.05
CA PHE A 30 18.28 4.67 -10.51
C PHE A 30 19.26 5.63 -11.19
N HIS A 31 19.65 6.71 -10.52
CA HIS A 31 20.66 7.64 -11.03
C HIS A 31 22.09 7.18 -10.71
N GLU A 32 22.29 6.60 -9.53
CA GLU A 32 23.62 6.19 -9.02
C GLU A 32 23.99 4.76 -9.42
N ALA A 33 22.99 3.88 -9.62
CA ALA A 33 23.21 2.53 -10.12
C ALA A 33 23.65 2.59 -11.58
N ASP A 34 24.96 2.56 -11.80
CA ASP A 34 25.53 2.18 -13.09
C ASP A 34 24.95 0.80 -13.45
N HIS A 35 24.50 0.61 -14.69
CA HIS A 35 23.50 -0.39 -15.12
C HIS A 35 23.69 -1.86 -14.71
N ALA A 36 24.77 -2.24 -14.03
CA ALA A 36 25.10 -3.60 -13.60
C ALA A 36 24.69 -3.96 -12.15
N GLU A 37 24.61 -3.00 -11.21
CA GLU A 37 24.24 -3.30 -9.80
C GLU A 37 22.73 -3.20 -9.52
N GLY A 38 21.98 -2.52 -10.41
CA GLY A 38 20.53 -2.36 -10.33
C GLY A 38 19.69 -3.59 -10.71
N GLU A 39 20.34 -4.69 -11.11
CA GLU A 39 19.66 -5.92 -11.54
C GLU A 39 19.52 -6.98 -10.43
N ASP A 40 20.26 -6.86 -9.33
CA ASP A 40 20.18 -7.80 -8.20
C ASP A 40 18.87 -7.58 -7.41
N PRO A 41 17.94 -8.55 -7.40
CA PRO A 41 16.66 -8.41 -6.72
C PRO A 41 16.76 -8.23 -5.21
N GLU A 42 17.75 -8.85 -4.57
CA GLU A 42 17.99 -8.72 -3.14
C GLU A 42 18.51 -7.33 -2.79
N ILE A 43 19.44 -6.77 -3.57
CA ILE A 43 19.94 -5.40 -3.38
C ILE A 43 18.78 -4.42 -3.48
N PHE A 44 17.94 -4.57 -4.51
CA PHE A 44 16.81 -3.68 -4.72
C PHE A 44 15.76 -3.78 -3.60
N SER A 45 15.47 -5.00 -3.13
CA SER A 45 14.54 -5.22 -2.02
C SER A 45 15.05 -4.60 -0.71
N ARG A 46 16.36 -4.73 -0.44
CA ARG A 46 16.99 -4.08 0.72
C ARG A 46 16.91 -2.56 0.62
N LEU A 47 17.15 -1.99 -0.55
CA LEU A 47 17.03 -0.55 -0.73
C LEU A 47 15.62 -0.02 -0.45
N LEU A 48 14.59 -0.70 -0.96
CA LEU A 48 13.21 -0.30 -0.69
C LEU A 48 12.87 -0.38 0.81
N THR A 49 13.42 -1.40 1.49
CA THR A 49 13.29 -1.56 2.94
C THR A 49 13.99 -0.42 3.69
N ASP A 50 15.25 -0.14 3.36
CA ASP A 50 16.05 0.92 3.98
C ASP A 50 15.44 2.30 3.73
N ALA A 51 14.91 2.54 2.53
CA ALA A 51 14.21 3.78 2.20
C ALA A 51 12.93 3.97 3.03
N ALA A 52 12.16 2.90 3.26
CA ALA A 52 10.98 2.96 4.12
C ALA A 52 11.35 3.22 5.59
N LEU A 53 12.40 2.56 6.10
CA LEU A 53 12.89 2.79 7.47
C LEU A 53 13.44 4.22 7.64
N ALA A 54 14.15 4.75 6.64
CA ALA A 54 14.59 6.15 6.67
C ALA A 54 13.40 7.14 6.70
N CYS A 55 12.30 6.83 6.00
CA CYS A 55 11.06 7.62 6.10
C CYS A 55 10.46 7.54 7.51
N HIS A 56 10.53 6.37 8.16
CA HIS A 56 10.03 6.18 9.52
C HIS A 56 10.81 7.04 10.52
N GLU A 57 12.14 6.98 10.50
CA GLU A 57 13.00 7.79 11.38
C GLU A 57 12.77 9.30 11.16
N SER A 58 12.70 9.75 9.91
CA SER A 58 12.42 11.15 9.56
C SER A 58 11.10 11.67 10.16
N LEU A 59 10.05 10.84 10.19
CA LEU A 59 8.78 11.22 10.81
C LEU A 59 8.84 11.22 12.34
N LEU A 60 9.61 10.31 12.96
CA LEU A 60 9.84 10.32 14.40
C LEU A 60 10.61 11.56 14.83
N GLU A 61 11.71 11.90 14.15
CA GLU A 61 12.49 13.12 14.40
C GLU A 61 11.61 14.37 14.30
N LYS A 62 10.80 14.47 13.25
CA LYS A 62 9.84 15.57 13.10
C LYS A 62 8.81 15.63 14.24
N ALA A 63 8.32 14.49 14.71
CA ALA A 63 7.39 14.45 15.84
C ALA A 63 8.05 15.01 17.11
N GLU A 64 9.32 14.68 17.36
CA GLU A 64 10.11 15.18 18.48
C GLU A 64 10.35 16.70 18.37
N GLU A 65 10.71 17.20 17.19
CA GLU A 65 10.90 18.63 16.91
C GLU A 65 9.63 19.45 17.19
N GLU A 66 8.45 18.88 16.94
CA GLU A 66 7.15 19.49 17.25
C GLU A 66 6.66 19.23 18.68
N GLY A 67 7.55 18.76 19.55
CA GLY A 67 7.32 18.55 20.97
C GLY A 67 6.43 17.35 21.29
N GLY A 68 6.37 16.35 20.40
CA GLY A 68 5.67 15.07 20.60
C GLY A 68 4.14 15.17 20.68
N LYS A 69 3.56 16.35 20.45
CA LYS A 69 2.11 16.58 20.58
C LYS A 69 1.32 16.10 19.35
N ARG A 70 1.98 16.02 18.20
CA ARG A 70 1.40 15.51 16.95
C ARG A 70 2.03 14.16 16.65
N ARG A 71 1.19 13.20 16.27
CA ARG A 71 1.63 11.93 15.70
C ARG A 71 1.65 12.08 14.19
N PHE A 72 2.81 11.82 13.59
CA PHE A 72 3.00 11.78 12.14
C PHE A 72 3.11 10.32 11.74
N ALA A 73 1.98 9.67 11.51
CA ALA A 73 1.96 8.27 11.12
C ALA A 73 1.19 8.06 9.81
N THR A 74 1.65 7.13 8.98
CA THR A 74 1.02 6.82 7.69
C THR A 74 1.30 5.39 7.25
N THR A 75 0.41 4.79 6.47
CA THR A 75 0.73 3.62 5.64
C THR A 75 1.63 4.03 4.49
N LEU A 76 2.34 3.07 3.89
CA LEU A 76 3.18 3.30 2.72
C LEU A 76 3.17 2.07 1.82
N THR A 77 2.50 2.18 0.68
CA THR A 77 2.44 1.12 -0.33
C THR A 77 2.96 1.65 -1.66
N LEU A 78 4.00 1.01 -2.21
CA LEU A 78 4.60 1.31 -3.51
C LEU A 78 4.54 0.07 -4.39
N PHE A 79 4.03 0.23 -5.60
CA PHE A 79 4.20 -0.74 -6.68
C PHE A 79 5.13 -0.16 -7.74
N LEU A 80 6.28 -0.77 -7.93
CA LEU A 80 7.27 -0.34 -8.92
C LEU A 80 7.46 -1.41 -9.99
N GLY A 81 7.14 -1.07 -11.24
CA GLY A 81 7.31 -1.96 -12.38
C GLY A 81 8.71 -1.90 -12.98
N LEU A 82 9.42 -3.03 -13.01
CA LEU A 82 10.73 -3.22 -13.63
C LEU A 82 10.71 -4.49 -14.47
N TRP A 83 10.40 -4.38 -15.76
CA TRP A 83 10.15 -5.55 -16.62
C TRP A 83 11.27 -6.61 -16.55
N PRO A 84 10.94 -7.91 -16.41
CA PRO A 84 9.60 -8.54 -16.36
C PRO A 84 9.00 -8.64 -14.95
N HIS A 85 9.55 -7.92 -13.98
CA HIS A 85 9.14 -7.96 -12.58
C HIS A 85 8.41 -6.68 -12.12
N ALA A 86 7.88 -6.75 -10.91
CA ALA A 86 7.53 -5.61 -10.09
C ALA A 86 7.96 -5.86 -8.65
N TYR A 87 8.11 -4.78 -7.91
CA TYR A 87 8.33 -4.80 -6.47
C TYR A 87 7.17 -4.09 -5.80
N LEU A 88 6.54 -4.78 -4.85
CA LEU A 88 5.57 -4.23 -3.94
C LEU A 88 6.26 -4.00 -2.60
N LEU A 89 6.46 -2.73 -2.23
CA LEU A 89 6.82 -2.35 -0.87
C LEU A 89 5.53 -2.02 -0.12
N GLN A 90 5.38 -2.55 1.09
CA GLN A 90 4.21 -2.33 1.93
C GLN A 90 4.60 -2.08 3.39
N VAL A 91 3.98 -1.05 3.97
CA VAL A 91 3.86 -0.78 5.40
C VAL A 91 2.41 -0.37 5.69
N GLY A 92 1.73 -1.05 6.61
CA GLY A 92 0.32 -0.82 6.95
C GLY A 92 -0.65 -1.74 6.21
N ASP A 93 -1.90 -1.30 6.07
CA ASP A 93 -3.03 -2.10 5.57
C ASP A 93 -3.60 -1.62 4.23
N SER A 94 -2.99 -0.63 3.59
CA SER A 94 -3.31 -0.29 2.20
C SER A 94 -2.95 -1.47 1.29
N ARG A 95 -3.91 -1.88 0.46
CA ARG A 95 -3.83 -3.14 -0.28
C ARG A 95 -3.34 -2.96 -1.71
N CYS A 96 -2.73 -4.02 -2.22
CA CYS A 96 -2.34 -4.20 -3.60
C CYS A 96 -2.95 -5.50 -4.13
N TYR A 97 -3.72 -5.38 -5.21
CA TYR A 97 -4.32 -6.49 -5.92
C TYR A 97 -3.75 -6.59 -7.33
N ILE A 98 -3.67 -7.83 -7.81
CA ILE A 98 -3.42 -8.16 -9.20
C ILE A 98 -4.66 -8.86 -9.76
N PHE A 99 -5.12 -8.38 -10.90
CA PHE A 99 -6.16 -9.01 -11.69
C PHE A 99 -5.58 -9.50 -13.01
N GLN A 100 -5.61 -10.81 -13.21
CA GLN A 100 -5.08 -11.51 -14.37
C GLN A 100 -5.93 -12.75 -14.65
N ASP A 101 -6.19 -13.03 -15.93
CA ASP A 101 -6.92 -14.22 -16.38
C ASP A 101 -8.29 -14.45 -15.70
N GLY A 102 -8.95 -13.37 -15.29
CA GLY A 102 -10.25 -13.42 -14.61
C GLY A 102 -10.18 -13.60 -13.09
N GLU A 103 -8.97 -13.73 -12.52
CA GLU A 103 -8.76 -13.91 -11.09
C GLU A 103 -8.20 -12.66 -10.43
N LEU A 104 -8.79 -12.28 -9.29
CA LEU A 104 -8.30 -11.22 -8.42
C LEU A 104 -7.49 -11.84 -7.29
N THR A 105 -6.22 -11.47 -7.17
CA THR A 105 -5.33 -11.92 -6.09
C THR A 105 -4.83 -10.73 -5.29
N GLN A 106 -5.05 -10.74 -3.98
CA GLN A 106 -4.41 -9.79 -3.07
C GLN A 106 -2.94 -10.18 -2.88
N ILE A 107 -2.01 -9.30 -3.25
CA ILE A 107 -0.56 -9.52 -3.12
C ILE A 107 -0.02 -8.99 -1.78
N SER A 108 -0.61 -7.89 -1.31
CA SER A 108 -0.32 -7.32 0.00
C SER A 108 -0.87 -8.17 1.14
N ARG A 109 -0.29 -8.08 2.33
CA ARG A 109 -0.86 -8.65 3.56
C ARG A 109 -1.07 -7.55 4.58
N ASP A 110 -2.30 -7.32 5.01
CA ASP A 110 -2.64 -6.25 5.95
C ASP A 110 -1.78 -6.33 7.23
N GLN A 111 -1.14 -5.23 7.61
CA GLN A 111 -0.35 -5.15 8.84
C GLN A 111 -1.21 -4.54 9.95
N THR A 112 -2.22 -5.31 10.36
CA THR A 112 -3.13 -4.97 11.47
C THR A 112 -3.01 -6.00 12.59
N ILE A 113 -3.32 -5.58 13.81
CA ILE A 113 -3.37 -6.47 14.97
C ILE A 113 -4.37 -7.62 14.74
N ALA A 114 -5.50 -7.33 14.08
CA ALA A 114 -6.46 -8.38 13.72
C ALA A 114 -5.85 -9.44 12.80
N GLN A 115 -5.09 -9.03 11.78
CA GLN A 115 -4.43 -9.96 10.86
C GLN A 115 -3.35 -10.80 11.56
N GLU A 116 -2.58 -10.23 12.49
CA GLU A 116 -1.59 -10.98 13.29
C GLU A 116 -2.24 -12.01 14.22
N LEU A 117 -3.40 -11.69 14.79
CA LEU A 117 -4.17 -12.63 15.58
C LEU A 117 -4.75 -13.76 14.73
N VAL A 118 -5.11 -13.49 13.46
CA VAL A 118 -5.50 -14.55 12.52
C VAL A 118 -4.33 -15.47 12.21
N ASP A 119 -3.16 -14.90 11.91
CA ASP A 119 -1.98 -15.67 11.52
C ASP A 119 -1.43 -16.54 12.65
N SER A 120 -1.55 -16.07 13.90
CA SER A 120 -1.21 -16.87 15.09
C SER A 120 -2.26 -17.93 15.46
N GLY A 121 -3.40 -17.96 14.75
CA GLY A 121 -4.53 -18.85 15.03
C GLY A 121 -5.37 -18.43 16.25
N ALA A 122 -5.11 -17.25 16.82
CA ALA A 122 -5.86 -16.71 17.96
C ALA A 122 -7.25 -16.19 17.56
N LEU A 123 -7.42 -15.76 16.30
CA LEU A 123 -8.70 -15.37 15.72
C LEU A 123 -8.95 -16.10 14.39
N THR A 124 -10.23 -16.25 14.04
CA THR A 124 -10.62 -16.63 12.68
C THR A 124 -10.79 -15.39 11.82
N ARG A 125 -10.62 -15.52 10.50
CA ARG A 125 -10.79 -14.40 9.55
C ARG A 125 -12.14 -13.70 9.71
N THR A 126 -13.23 -14.47 9.83
CA THR A 126 -14.59 -13.95 10.02
C THR A 126 -14.73 -13.12 11.29
N VAL A 127 -14.04 -13.50 12.38
CA VAL A 127 -14.09 -12.74 13.63
C VAL A 127 -13.21 -11.49 13.53
N ALA A 128 -12.07 -11.57 12.83
CA ALA A 128 -11.13 -10.48 12.68
C ALA A 128 -11.76 -9.27 11.97
N GLU A 129 -12.52 -9.50 10.90
CA GLU A 129 -13.18 -8.47 10.08
C GLU A 129 -14.16 -7.59 10.89
N GLY A 130 -14.88 -8.17 11.87
CA GLY A 130 -15.79 -7.44 12.75
C GLY A 130 -15.19 -7.00 14.08
N SER A 131 -13.89 -7.24 14.29
CA SER A 131 -13.25 -6.98 15.58
C SER A 131 -12.88 -5.51 15.76
N ARG A 132 -12.76 -5.07 17.02
CA ARG A 132 -12.24 -3.73 17.34
C ARG A 132 -10.79 -3.49 16.87
N TRP A 133 -10.08 -4.55 16.48
CA TRP A 133 -8.69 -4.50 16.05
C TRP A 133 -8.55 -4.47 14.52
N ALA A 134 -9.65 -4.56 13.77
CA ALA A 134 -9.65 -4.66 12.31
C ALA A 134 -8.87 -3.53 11.64
N ASN A 135 -8.99 -2.31 12.20
CA ASN A 135 -8.35 -1.09 11.69
C ASN A 135 -7.20 -0.61 12.59
N VAL A 136 -6.70 -1.45 13.49
CA VAL A 136 -5.57 -1.11 14.36
C VAL A 136 -4.30 -1.60 13.68
N LEU A 137 -3.55 -0.68 13.08
CA LEU A 137 -2.26 -0.97 12.45
C LEU A 137 -1.28 -1.53 13.49
N SER A 138 -0.61 -2.62 13.12
CA SER A 138 0.55 -3.12 13.86
C SER A 138 1.87 -2.56 13.32
N SER A 139 1.87 -2.01 12.11
CA SER A 139 3.05 -1.40 11.47
C SER A 139 2.64 -0.16 10.68
N ALA A 140 3.33 0.96 10.93
CA ALA A 140 3.10 2.24 10.27
C ALA A 140 4.40 3.07 10.21
N ILE A 141 4.61 3.81 9.12
CA ILE A 141 5.72 4.77 9.02
C ILE A 141 5.46 5.92 10.00
N GLY A 142 6.43 6.24 10.86
CA GLY A 142 6.28 7.18 11.98
C GLY A 142 5.34 6.73 13.11
N GLY A 143 4.90 5.47 13.10
CA GLY A 143 4.19 4.83 14.20
C GLY A 143 5.13 4.29 15.28
N ASP A 144 4.59 3.50 16.21
CA ASP A 144 5.39 2.88 17.27
C ASP A 144 6.34 1.78 16.71
N GLU A 145 5.95 1.15 15.59
CA GLU A 145 6.76 0.16 14.85
C GLU A 145 6.55 0.33 13.34
N ALA A 146 7.61 0.11 12.56
CA ALA A 146 7.54 -0.04 11.12
C ALA A 146 8.28 -1.31 10.68
N ALA A 147 7.54 -2.22 10.06
CA ALA A 147 8.04 -3.48 9.52
C ALA A 147 7.79 -3.54 7.99
N PRO A 148 8.66 -2.92 7.17
CA PRO A 148 8.50 -2.96 5.72
C PRO A 148 8.59 -4.36 5.16
N VAL A 149 7.68 -4.70 4.27
CA VAL A 149 7.70 -5.96 3.51
C VAL A 149 7.86 -5.62 2.03
N VAL A 150 8.81 -6.28 1.37
CA VAL A 150 9.03 -6.17 -0.06
C VAL A 150 8.73 -7.51 -0.73
N THR A 151 7.73 -7.51 -1.60
CA THR A 151 7.32 -8.68 -2.38
C THR A 151 7.68 -8.47 -3.84
N ARG A 152 8.48 -9.38 -4.40
CA ARG A 152 8.75 -9.41 -5.84
C ARG A 152 7.65 -10.17 -6.57
N VAL A 153 7.14 -9.58 -7.64
CA VAL A 153 6.05 -10.11 -8.45
C VAL A 153 6.53 -10.29 -9.88
N VAL A 154 6.20 -11.41 -10.52
CA VAL A 154 6.38 -11.57 -11.98
C VAL A 154 5.20 -10.93 -12.68
N ARG A 155 5.46 -10.11 -13.70
CA ARG A 155 4.41 -9.45 -14.48
C ARG A 155 4.19 -10.15 -15.79
N ASP A 156 2.93 -10.26 -16.17
CA ASP A 156 2.54 -10.62 -17.52
C ASP A 156 1.88 -9.43 -18.23
N TRP A 157 1.82 -9.49 -19.56
CA TRP A 157 1.07 -8.56 -20.37
C TRP A 157 -0.44 -8.67 -20.05
N GLY A 158 -1.14 -7.55 -20.08
CA GLY A 158 -2.57 -7.49 -19.73
C GLY A 158 -2.87 -7.46 -18.24
N THR A 159 -1.89 -7.74 -17.37
CA THR A 159 -2.03 -7.69 -15.91
C THR A 159 -2.52 -6.32 -15.46
N VAL A 160 -3.61 -6.29 -14.70
CA VAL A 160 -4.14 -5.09 -14.04
C VAL A 160 -3.71 -5.08 -12.58
N VAL A 161 -3.17 -3.95 -12.13
CA VAL A 161 -2.77 -3.70 -10.76
C VAL A 161 -3.70 -2.67 -10.17
N LEU A 162 -4.17 -2.93 -8.95
CA LEU A 162 -4.97 -2.01 -8.14
C LEU A 162 -4.28 -1.77 -6.81
N LEU A 163 -3.93 -0.53 -6.50
CA LEU A 163 -3.61 -0.09 -5.14
C LEU A 163 -4.82 0.63 -4.56
N CYS A 164 -5.17 0.34 -3.32
CA CYS A 164 -6.27 1.01 -2.63
C CYS A 164 -6.05 1.17 -1.13
N SER A 165 -6.72 2.15 -0.54
CA SER A 165 -6.80 2.30 0.92
C SER A 165 -7.88 1.37 1.46
N ASP A 166 -7.87 1.18 2.77
CA ASP A 166 -8.91 0.48 3.50
C ASP A 166 -10.30 1.14 3.29
N GLY A 167 -10.36 2.44 3.00
CA GLY A 167 -11.57 3.15 2.61
C GLY A 167 -12.31 2.53 1.41
N LEU A 168 -11.61 1.86 0.48
CA LEU A 168 -12.27 1.07 -0.57
C LEU A 168 -12.78 -0.26 -0.01
N THR A 169 -11.91 -1.04 0.62
CA THR A 169 -12.16 -2.45 0.95
C THR A 169 -13.07 -2.64 2.17
N LYS A 170 -13.28 -1.59 2.98
CA LYS A 170 -14.33 -1.53 4.00
C LYS A 170 -15.75 -1.53 3.41
N HIS A 171 -15.92 -1.00 2.19
CA HIS A 171 -17.22 -0.77 1.58
C HIS A 171 -17.47 -1.59 0.32
N VAL A 172 -16.41 -2.13 -0.29
CA VAL A 172 -16.48 -2.90 -1.55
C VAL A 172 -15.79 -4.24 -1.35
N SER A 173 -16.52 -5.33 -1.59
CA SER A 173 -15.98 -6.69 -1.48
C SER A 173 -15.00 -7.01 -2.61
N ASP A 174 -14.10 -7.97 -2.37
CA ASP A 174 -13.15 -8.47 -3.36
C ASP A 174 -13.87 -8.97 -4.63
N ASP A 175 -15.00 -9.67 -4.50
CA ASP A 175 -15.83 -10.12 -5.63
C ASP A 175 -16.30 -8.94 -6.50
N ARG A 176 -16.73 -7.85 -5.86
CA ARG A 176 -17.17 -6.65 -6.57
C ARG A 176 -15.99 -5.95 -7.24
N ILE A 177 -14.83 -5.91 -6.59
CA ILE A 177 -13.60 -5.39 -7.19
C ILE A 177 -13.26 -6.20 -8.44
N ALA A 178 -13.31 -7.54 -8.36
CA ALA A 178 -13.04 -8.44 -9.48
C ALA A 178 -14.01 -8.18 -10.64
N ASP A 179 -15.32 -8.05 -10.39
CA ASP A 179 -16.32 -7.72 -11.41
C ASP A 179 -16.04 -6.38 -12.12
N ARG A 180 -15.61 -5.36 -11.37
CA ARG A 180 -15.27 -4.05 -11.92
C ARG A 180 -14.02 -4.12 -12.79
N LEU A 181 -12.99 -4.85 -12.34
CA LEU A 181 -11.74 -5.02 -13.10
C LEU A 181 -11.94 -5.90 -14.33
N ALA A 182 -12.79 -6.92 -14.26
CA ALA A 182 -13.13 -7.79 -15.40
C ALA A 182 -13.82 -7.02 -16.55
N SER A 183 -14.63 -6.01 -16.21
CA SER A 183 -15.34 -5.16 -17.17
C SER A 183 -14.61 -3.84 -17.51
N MET A 184 -13.34 -3.71 -17.09
CA MET A 184 -12.53 -2.51 -17.27
C MET A 184 -12.17 -2.29 -18.74
N THR A 185 -12.68 -1.21 -19.32
CA THR A 185 -12.21 -0.70 -20.63
C THR A 185 -11.12 0.36 -20.48
N ASP A 186 -11.13 1.08 -19.36
CA ASP A 186 -10.21 2.18 -19.08
C ASP A 186 -9.95 2.30 -17.57
N ALA A 187 -8.73 2.71 -17.19
CA ALA A 187 -8.29 2.76 -15.80
C ALA A 187 -9.02 3.85 -14.99
N ARG A 188 -9.33 5.00 -15.62
CA ARG A 188 -10.09 6.06 -14.97
C ARG A 188 -11.53 5.63 -14.76
N GLN A 189 -12.17 5.07 -15.78
CA GLN A 189 -13.56 4.60 -15.69
C GLN A 189 -13.74 3.59 -14.55
N VAL A 190 -12.85 2.60 -14.42
CA VAL A 190 -12.98 1.60 -13.36
C VAL A 190 -12.71 2.20 -11.98
N SER A 191 -11.75 3.14 -11.88
CA SER A 191 -11.47 3.85 -10.62
C SER A 191 -12.67 4.68 -10.16
N GLU A 192 -13.34 5.39 -11.07
CA GLU A 192 -14.56 6.16 -10.76
C GLU A 192 -15.72 5.24 -10.34
N ARG A 193 -15.86 4.06 -10.96
CA ARG A 193 -16.88 3.07 -10.58
C ARG A 193 -16.63 2.46 -9.20
N LEU A 194 -15.37 2.12 -8.90
CA LEU A 194 -14.99 1.60 -7.58
C LEU A 194 -15.18 2.65 -6.48
N LEU A 195 -14.83 3.90 -6.78
CA LEU A 195 -15.10 5.03 -5.90
C LEU A 195 -16.61 5.16 -5.62
N GLN A 196 -17.45 5.10 -6.66
CA GLN A 196 -18.89 5.19 -6.49
C GLN A 196 -19.44 4.01 -5.67
N ASP A 197 -18.99 2.77 -5.94
CA ASP A 197 -19.39 1.61 -5.16
C ASP A 197 -19.03 1.78 -3.66
N ALA A 198 -17.85 2.35 -3.36
CA ALA A 198 -17.42 2.62 -1.99
C ALA A 198 -18.26 3.71 -1.29
N LEU A 199 -18.60 4.78 -2.02
CA LEU A 199 -19.48 5.84 -1.53
C LEU A 199 -20.90 5.32 -1.27
N ASP A 200 -21.44 4.52 -2.18
CA ASP A 200 -22.76 3.89 -2.05
C ASP A 200 -22.78 2.88 -0.89
N GLY A 201 -21.65 2.21 -0.61
CA GLY A 201 -21.45 1.32 0.53
C GLY A 201 -21.27 2.01 1.89
N GLY A 202 -21.21 3.35 1.92
CA GLY A 202 -21.22 4.16 3.14
C GLY A 202 -20.19 5.28 3.17
N GLY A 203 -19.07 5.15 2.45
CA GLY A 203 -18.06 6.22 2.32
C GLY A 203 -17.57 6.78 3.65
N THR A 204 -17.26 5.91 4.62
CA THR A 204 -16.96 6.32 6.01
C THR A 204 -15.52 6.78 6.23
N ASP A 205 -14.66 6.65 5.21
CA ASP A 205 -13.24 6.97 5.28
C ASP A 205 -12.73 7.60 3.97
N ASN A 206 -11.48 8.07 3.98
CA ASN A 206 -10.81 8.54 2.78
C ASN A 206 -10.58 7.39 1.80
N ILE A 207 -11.02 7.57 0.55
CA ILE A 207 -10.90 6.57 -0.50
C ILE A 207 -9.81 7.01 -1.47
N SER A 208 -8.74 6.22 -1.57
CA SER A 208 -7.68 6.39 -2.55
C SER A 208 -7.56 5.14 -3.40
N ILE A 209 -7.50 5.31 -4.72
CA ILE A 209 -7.50 4.24 -5.71
C ILE A 209 -6.47 4.57 -6.79
N VAL A 210 -5.60 3.63 -7.12
CA VAL A 210 -4.69 3.71 -8.26
C VAL A 210 -4.81 2.42 -9.07
N VAL A 211 -5.16 2.54 -10.35
CA VAL A 211 -5.27 1.41 -11.27
C VAL A 211 -4.27 1.58 -12.41
N GLY A 212 -3.53 0.51 -12.72
CA GLY A 212 -2.62 0.45 -13.87
C GLY A 212 -2.77 -0.86 -14.62
N ARG A 213 -2.60 -0.84 -15.95
CA ARG A 213 -2.57 -2.05 -16.78
C ARG A 213 -1.23 -2.16 -17.50
N THR A 214 -0.64 -3.34 -17.45
CA THR A 214 0.55 -3.67 -18.23
C THR A 214 0.13 -3.85 -19.69
N LEU A 215 0.55 -2.94 -20.58
CA LEU A 215 0.22 -3.02 -22.00
C LEU A 215 1.28 -3.82 -22.73
N ALA A 216 0.86 -4.72 -23.62
CA ALA A 216 1.77 -5.34 -24.56
C ALA A 216 2.47 -4.26 -25.42
N PRO A 217 3.75 -4.44 -25.76
CA PRO A 217 4.52 -3.51 -26.58
C PRO A 217 4.00 -3.42 -28.02
#